data_AF-A0A7X6VVQ3-F1
#
_entry.id   AF-A0A7X6VVQ3-F1
#
_cell.length_a   1.000
_cell.length_b   1.000
_cell.length_c   1.000
_cell.angle_alpha   90.00
_cell.angle_beta   90.00
_cell.angle_gamma   90.00
#
_symmetry.space_group_name_H-M   'P 1'
#
loop_
_entity.id
_entity.type
_entity.pdbx_description
1 polymer ?
#
loop_
_entity_poly.entity_id
_entity_poly.type
_entity_poly.pdbx_seq_one_letter_code
_entity_poly.pdbx_strand_id
1 'polypeptide(L)' 'MKRIYLFSVIFFCIFIDGCAPKARLEVYDLKCEGLTNPLGIDKTVPRFNWKISSSEKGTQQSAFQLLVASDITLLSE' A
#
# COMPACT_ATOMS: atom_id res chain seq x y z
N MET A 1 22.84 11.47 43.12
CA MET A 1 23.12 12.12 41.82
C MET A 1 23.29 11.14 40.66
N LYS A 2 24.11 10.08 40.74
CA LYS A 2 24.25 9.06 39.66
C LYS A 2 22.94 8.35 39.26
N ARG A 3 22.06 8.07 40.22
CA ARG A 3 20.71 7.49 39.98
C ARG A 3 19.79 8.41 39.18
N ILE A 4 19.93 9.75 39.28
CA ILE A 4 19.09 10.71 38.54
C ILE A 4 19.46 10.70 37.04
N TYR A 5 20.77 10.63 36.73
CA TYR A 5 21.25 10.51 35.35
C TYR A 5 20.87 9.15 34.76
N LEU A 6 20.87 8.08 35.57
CA LEU A 6 20.43 6.76 35.15
C LEU A 6 18.94 6.76 34.73
N PHE A 7 18.07 7.41 35.53
CA PHE A 7 16.65 7.57 35.18
C PHE A 7 16.44 8.47 33.95
N SER A 8 17.25 9.53 33.80
CA SER A 8 17.21 10.42 32.63
C SER A 8 17.63 9.71 31.32
N VAL A 9 18.60 8.79 31.37
CA VAL A 9 19.04 8.01 30.21
C VAL A 9 17.98 6.99 29.81
N ILE A 10 17.34 6.33 30.78
CA ILE A 10 16.25 5.38 30.52
C ILE A 10 15.04 6.09 29.88
N PHE A 11 14.70 7.29 30.36
CA PHE A 11 13.62 8.10 29.77
C PHE A 11 13.95 8.51 28.33
N PHE A 12 15.19 8.88 28.02
CA PHE A 12 15.61 9.24 26.67
C PHE A 12 15.59 8.06 25.67
N CYS A 13 15.83 6.83 26.14
CA CYS A 13 15.75 5.62 25.31
C CYS A 13 14.31 5.22 24.93
N ILE A 14 13.30 5.65 25.70
CA ILE A 14 11.89 5.30 25.43
C ILE A 14 11.28 6.18 24.32
N PHE A 15 11.84 7.37 24.07
CA PHE A 15 11.37 8.30 23.01
C PHE A 15 11.91 7.99 21.62
N ILE A 16 12.68 6.91 21.45
CA ILE A 16 13.14 6.45 20.15
C ILE A 16 12.06 5.52 19.57
N ASP A 17 10.86 6.06 19.32
CA ASP A 17 9.87 5.38 18.50
C ASP A 17 10.43 5.26 17.08
N GLY A 18 10.87 4.04 16.76
CA GLY A 18 11.50 3.71 15.50
C GLY A 18 10.56 3.94 14.33
N CYS A 19 10.98 4.75 13.36
CA CYS A 19 10.38 4.79 12.04
C CYS A 19 10.63 3.42 11.37
N ALA A 20 9.69 2.49 11.51
CA ALA A 20 9.73 1.25 10.75
C ALA A 20 9.53 1.58 9.26
N PRO A 21 10.31 0.97 8.35
CA PRO A 21 10.10 1.16 6.92
C PRO A 21 8.66 0.77 6.57
N LYS A 22 7.97 1.65 5.84
CA LYS A 22 6.64 1.35 5.29
C LYS A 22 6.77 0.09 4.44
N ALA A 23 6.03 -0.97 4.79
CA ALA A 23 6.03 -2.20 4.02
C ALA A 23 5.73 -1.88 2.55
N ARG A 24 6.57 -2.40 1.65
CA ARG A 24 6.40 -2.19 0.21
C ARG A 24 5.23 -3.06 -0.23
N LEU A 25 4.08 -2.42 -0.47
CA LEU A 25 2.94 -3.06 -1.11
C LEU A 25 3.12 -2.98 -2.63
N GLU A 26 2.89 -4.10 -3.30
CA GLU A 26 2.92 -4.18 -4.76
C GLU A 26 1.56 -4.66 -5.27
N VAL A 27 1.01 -3.94 -6.25
CA VAL A 27 -0.23 -4.32 -6.92
C VAL A 27 0.12 -5.13 -8.17
N TYR A 28 -0.51 -6.28 -8.35
CA TYR A 28 -0.24 -7.17 -9.48
C TYR A 28 -1.51 -7.91 -9.95
N ASP A 29 -1.39 -8.65 -11.06
CA ASP A 29 -2.48 -9.43 -11.67
C ASP A 29 -3.75 -8.59 -11.91
N LEU A 30 -3.57 -7.43 -12.56
CA LEU A 30 -4.66 -6.52 -12.91
C LEU A 30 -5.60 -7.19 -13.93
N LYS A 31 -6.89 -7.19 -13.63
CA LYS A 31 -7.92 -7.77 -14.50
C LYS A 31 -9.17 -6.90 -14.57
N CYS A 32 -9.83 -6.91 -15.72
CA CYS A 32 -11.15 -6.34 -15.93
C CYS A 32 -12.12 -7.48 -16.27
N GLU A 33 -13.22 -7.59 -15.51
CA GLU A 33 -14.18 -8.72 -15.59
C GLU A 33 -13.50 -10.11 -15.52
N GLY A 34 -12.41 -10.21 -14.76
CA GLY A 34 -11.65 -11.46 -14.59
C GLY A 34 -10.71 -11.80 -15.76
N LEU A 35 -10.55 -10.92 -16.74
CA LEU A 35 -9.70 -11.09 -17.91
C LEU A 35 -8.50 -10.13 -17.90
N THR A 36 -7.38 -10.57 -18.46
CA THR A 36 -6.16 -9.75 -18.63
C THR A 36 -6.23 -9.02 -19.97
N ASN A 37 -6.12 -7.69 -19.95
CA ASN A 37 -6.18 -6.80 -21.13
C ASN A 37 -7.31 -7.15 -22.12
N PRO A 38 -8.58 -7.26 -21.66
CA PRO A 38 -9.67 -7.66 -22.54
C PRO A 38 -9.99 -6.59 -23.59
N LEU A 39 -10.48 -7.05 -24.73
CA LEU A 39 -11.09 -6.22 -25.77
C LEU A 39 -12.59 -6.53 -25.84
N GLY A 40 -13.41 -5.54 -26.18
CA GLY A 40 -14.86 -5.73 -26.37
C GLY A 40 -15.64 -5.95 -25.07
N ILE A 41 -15.36 -5.17 -24.03
CA ILE A 41 -16.18 -5.16 -22.81
C ILE A 41 -17.43 -4.30 -23.04
N ASP A 42 -18.58 -4.93 -23.23
CA ASP A 42 -19.87 -4.23 -23.42
C ASP A 42 -20.51 -3.76 -22.10
N LYS A 43 -19.93 -4.17 -20.97
CA LYS A 43 -20.45 -3.85 -19.65
C LYS A 43 -20.10 -2.42 -19.27
N THR A 44 -21.12 -1.58 -19.11
CA THR A 44 -20.97 -0.15 -18.80
C THR A 44 -20.40 0.13 -17.41
N VAL A 45 -20.51 -0.84 -16.48
CA VAL A 45 -19.91 -0.79 -15.14
C VAL A 45 -19.04 -2.04 -14.94
N PRO A 46 -17.80 -2.05 -15.47
CA PRO A 46 -16.92 -3.20 -15.37
C PRO A 46 -16.34 -3.34 -13.96
N ARG A 47 -16.06 -4.58 -13.56
CA ARG A 47 -15.40 -4.94 -12.31
C ARG A 47 -13.90 -5.01 -12.51
N PHE A 48 -13.17 -4.16 -11.80
CA PHE A 48 -11.71 -4.23 -11.73
C PHE A 48 -11.28 -5.16 -10.60
N ASN A 49 -10.21 -5.91 -10.85
CA ASN A 49 -9.63 -6.84 -9.89
C ASN A 49 -8.12 -6.64 -9.89
N TRP A 50 -7.52 -6.77 -8.71
CA TRP A 50 -6.09 -6.75 -8.52
C TRP A 50 -5.74 -7.65 -7.33
N LYS A 51 -4.46 -7.97 -7.20
CA LYS A 51 -3.89 -8.62 -6.03
C LYS A 51 -2.85 -7.71 -5.40
N ILE A 52 -2.64 -7.87 -4.10
CA ILE A 52 -1.60 -7.14 -3.36
C ILE A 52 -0.60 -8.15 -2.83
N SER A 53 0.68 -7.88 -3.08
CA SER A 53 1.81 -8.60 -2.51
C SER A 53 2.41 -7.76 -1.40
N SER A 54 2.80 -8.41 -0.30
CA SER A 54 3.40 -7.79 0.88
C SER A 54 4.41 -8.75 1.50
N SER A 55 5.49 -8.20 2.07
CA SER A 55 6.43 -8.96 2.91
C SER A 55 5.85 -9.32 4.28
N GLU A 56 4.80 -8.61 4.71
CA GLU A 56 4.25 -8.71 6.06
C GLU A 56 2.99 -9.58 6.14
N LYS A 57 2.94 -10.45 7.16
CA LYS A 57 1.73 -11.24 7.47
C LYS A 57 0.63 -10.36 8.05
N GLY A 58 -0.62 -10.74 7.78
CA GLY A 58 -1.78 -9.98 8.27
C GLY A 58 -2.02 -8.66 7.53
N THR A 59 -1.32 -8.43 6.41
CA THR A 59 -1.57 -7.26 5.55
C THR A 59 -3.02 -7.27 5.07
N GLN A 60 -3.71 -6.14 5.26
CA GLN A 60 -5.07 -5.90 4.78
C GLN A 60 -5.10 -4.58 4.00
N GLN A 61 -5.86 -4.57 2.90
CA GLN A 61 -6.14 -3.35 2.15
C GLN A 61 -7.25 -2.55 2.84
N SER A 62 -6.95 -1.31 3.25
CA SER A 62 -7.93 -0.40 3.85
C SER A 62 -8.58 0.57 2.86
N ALA A 63 -7.87 0.89 1.78
CA ALA A 63 -8.32 1.84 0.76
C ALA A 63 -7.73 1.48 -0.62
N PHE A 64 -8.31 2.07 -1.66
CA PHE A 64 -7.83 1.98 -3.03
C PHE A 64 -8.13 3.26 -3.80
N GLN A 65 -7.38 3.47 -4.87
CA GLN A 65 -7.65 4.48 -5.89
C GLN A 65 -7.54 3.80 -7.25
N LEU A 66 -8.48 4.07 -8.13
CA LEU A 66 -8.45 3.61 -9.52
C LEU A 66 -8.25 4.82 -10.42
N LEU A 67 -7.22 4.78 -11.26
CA LEU A 67 -6.98 5.75 -12.32
C LEU A 67 -7.27 5.06 -13.65
N VAL A 68 -8.09 5.70 -14.47
CA VAL A 68 -8.49 5.21 -15.80
C VAL A 68 -8.36 6.35 -16.78
N ALA A 69 -7.78 6.07 -17.95
CA ALA A 69 -7.56 7.05 -18.98
C ALA A 69 -7.87 6.46 -20.36
N SER A 70 -8.30 7.32 -21.28
CA SER A 70 -8.53 6.95 -22.69
C SER A 70 -7.23 6.80 -23.48
N ASP A 71 -6.13 7.35 -22.97
CA ASP A 71 -4.79 7.27 -23.54
C ASP A 71 -3.76 7.13 -22.41
N ILE A 72 -2.68 6.40 -22.66
CA ILE A 72 -1.64 6.15 -21.66
C ILE A 72 -0.95 7.42 -21.16
N THR A 73 -0.85 8.45 -22.00
CA THR A 73 -0.21 9.73 -21.66
C THR A 73 -0.99 10.55 -20.64
N LEU A 74 -2.28 10.28 -20.49
CA LEU A 74 -3.18 10.93 -19.53
C LEU A 74 -3.23 10.20 -18.19
N LEU A 75 -2.55 9.04 -18.07
CA LEU A 75 -2.54 8.24 -16.85
C LEU A 75 -1.44 8.74 -15.89
N SER A 76 -1.73 9.82 -15.18
CA SER A 76 -0.86 10.42 -14.16
C SER A 76 -1.54 10.46 -12.80
N GLU A 77 -0.78 10.23 -11.73
CA GLU A 77 -1.21 10.43 -10.34
C GLU A 77 -1.12 11.90 -9.90
#